data_AF-A0A954W0Y8-F1
#
_entry.id   AF-A0A954W0Y8-F1
#
_cell.length_a   1.000
_cell.length_b   1.000
_cell.length_c   1.000
_cell.angle_alpha   90.00
_cell.angle_beta   90.00
_cell.angle_gamma   90.00
#
_symmetry.space_group_name_H-M   'P 1'
#
loop_
_entity.id
_entity.type
_entity.pdbx_description
1 polymer ?
#
loop_
_entity_poly.entity_id
_entity_poly.type
_entity_poly.pdbx_seq_one_letter_code
_entity_poly.pdbx_strand_id
1 'polypeptide(L)'
;MADKPTLSSRREFLFLYDIKMGNPNGDPDANRPRVLPDGTHYVTDVRLKRFVRDFLKSQGKEILVDSVEGKTTNLTGRVAAHLQANKLAKCEGAELVNILL
;
A
#
# COMPACT_ATOMS: atom_id res chain seq x y z
N MET A 1 -2.99 -9.98 -21.56
CA MET A 1 -2.99 -8.58 -21.06
C MET A 1 -2.38 -7.73 -22.17
N ALA A 2 -3.00 -6.61 -22.57
CA ALA A 2 -2.41 -5.76 -23.60
C ALA A 2 -1.03 -5.27 -23.15
N ASP A 3 -0.08 -5.21 -24.07
CA ASP A 3 1.30 -4.78 -23.85
C ASP A 3 1.29 -3.30 -23.45
N LYS A 4 1.11 -3.03 -22.16
CA LYS A 4 1.16 -1.68 -21.63
C LYS A 4 2.62 -1.26 -21.63
N PRO A 5 2.97 -0.12 -22.25
CA PRO A 5 4.34 0.35 -22.28
C PRO A 5 4.83 0.52 -20.84
N THR A 6 5.91 -0.19 -20.51
CA THR A 6 6.61 -0.01 -19.25
C THR A 6 7.41 1.29 -19.29
N LEU A 7 7.70 1.85 -18.12
CA LEU A 7 8.57 3.02 -18.05
C LEU A 7 10.00 2.59 -18.45
N SER A 8 10.57 3.27 -19.44
CA SER A 8 11.88 2.92 -20.03
C SER A 8 13.08 3.58 -19.37
N SER A 9 12.87 4.49 -18.41
CA SER A 9 13.93 5.27 -17.77
C SER A 9 13.68 5.51 -16.28
N ARG A 10 14.77 5.70 -15.51
CA ARG A 10 14.70 6.11 -14.10
C ARG A 10 14.00 7.46 -14.01
N ARG A 11 13.06 7.57 -13.08
CA ARG A 11 12.37 8.81 -12.76
C ARG A 11 12.55 9.11 -11.29
N GLU A 12 12.85 10.37 -11.01
CA GLU A 12 12.89 10.90 -9.65
C GLU A 12 11.92 12.08 -9.61
N PHE A 13 11.30 12.28 -8.46
CA PHE A 13 10.40 13.41 -8.26
C PHE A 13 10.57 13.95 -6.86
N LEU A 14 10.48 15.27 -6.74
CA LEU A 14 10.36 15.96 -5.47
C LEU A 14 8.88 16.15 -5.17
N PHE A 15 8.43 15.63 -4.04
CA PHE A 15 7.07 15.82 -3.56
C PHE A 15 7.10 16.72 -2.33
N LEU A 16 6.51 17.91 -2.46
CA LEU A 16 6.39 18.88 -1.39
C LEU A 16 4.93 19.03 -1.00
N TYR A 17 4.67 19.01 0.30
CA TYR A 17 3.36 19.33 0.86
C TYR A 17 3.55 20.00 2.22
N ASP A 18 2.59 20.81 2.61
CA ASP A 18 2.53 21.44 3.92
C ASP A 18 1.31 20.96 4.72
N ILE A 19 1.32 21.28 6.00
CA ILE A 19 0.20 21.03 6.91
C ILE A 19 0.16 22.16 7.93
N LYS A 20 -1.05 22.60 8.27
CA LYS A 20 -1.29 23.62 9.29
C LYS A 20 -2.17 23.05 10.38
N MET A 21 -1.76 23.21 11.65
CA MET A 21 -2.52 22.79 12.83
C MET A 21 -2.96 21.31 12.77
N GLY A 22 -2.09 20.42 12.33
CA GLY A 22 -2.40 18.99 12.17
C GLY A 22 -1.21 18.08 12.44
N ASN A 23 -1.50 16.78 12.61
CA ASN A 23 -0.48 15.75 12.78
C ASN A 23 -0.32 14.95 11.48
N PRO A 24 0.77 15.13 10.71
CA PRO A 24 0.93 14.46 9.42
C PRO A 24 1.25 12.96 9.57
N ASN A 25 1.88 12.58 10.69
CA ASN A 25 2.31 11.22 10.97
C ASN A 25 2.47 11.02 12.49
N GLY A 26 1.51 10.30 13.09
CA GLY A 26 1.52 9.99 14.51
C GLY A 26 2.67 9.06 14.90
N ASP A 27 3.29 9.38 16.03
CA ASP A 27 4.11 8.47 16.79
C ASP A 27 3.24 7.35 17.40
N PRO A 28 3.64 6.07 17.34
CA PRO A 28 2.80 4.96 17.82
C PRO A 28 2.51 5.02 19.31
N ASP A 29 3.41 5.60 20.12
CA ASP A 29 3.31 5.56 21.57
C ASP A 29 2.43 6.69 22.11
N ALA A 30 2.55 7.89 21.51
CA ALA A 30 1.91 9.11 22.03
C ALA A 30 1.03 9.85 21.03
N ASN A 31 0.93 9.38 19.78
CA ASN A 31 0.17 10.01 18.68
C ASN A 31 0.48 11.52 18.48
N ARG A 32 1.65 11.97 18.91
CA ARG A 32 2.24 13.27 18.57
C ARG A 32 2.88 13.19 17.18
N PRO A 33 3.18 14.32 16.49
CA PRO A 33 4.02 14.28 15.31
C PRO A 33 5.33 13.55 15.62
N ARG A 34 5.82 12.75 14.68
CA ARG A 34 7.11 12.11 14.85
C ARG A 34 8.23 13.13 14.75
N VAL A 35 9.17 13.04 15.69
CA VAL A 35 10.29 13.98 15.85
C VAL A 35 11.56 13.18 16.08
N LEU A 36 12.64 13.57 15.39
CA LEU A 36 13.99 13.03 15.58
C LEU A 36 14.66 13.69 16.82
N PRO A 37 15.74 13.12 17.36
CA PRO A 37 16.42 13.68 18.54
C PRO A 37 16.91 15.13 18.37
N ASP A 38 17.14 15.57 17.14
CA ASP A 38 17.56 16.93 16.78
C ASP A 38 16.39 17.94 16.68
N GLY A 39 15.14 17.49 16.89
CA GLY A 39 13.93 18.30 16.77
C GLY A 39 13.30 18.31 15.37
N THR A 40 13.91 17.64 14.39
CA THR A 40 13.38 17.54 13.03
C THR A 40 12.10 16.69 13.00
N HIS A 41 11.02 17.24 12.47
CA HIS A 41 9.77 16.50 12.27
C HIS A 41 9.86 15.67 10.99
N TYR A 42 9.38 14.43 11.03
CA TYR A 42 9.46 13.55 9.87
C TYR A 42 8.19 12.75 9.63
N VAL A 43 8.00 12.37 8.37
CA VAL A 43 6.91 11.53 7.91
C VAL A 43 7.52 10.30 7.27
N THR A 44 7.05 9.12 7.70
CA THR A 44 7.60 7.86 7.17
C THR A 44 7.11 7.64 5.74
N ASP A 45 7.93 6.95 4.95
CA ASP A 45 7.55 6.48 3.63
C ASP A 45 6.29 5.57 3.68
N VAL A 46 6.16 4.75 4.73
CA VAL A 46 4.97 3.91 4.98
C VAL A 46 3.70 4.76 5.09
N ARG A 47 3.76 5.94 5.73
CA ARG A 47 2.61 6.85 5.84
C ARG A 47 2.18 7.38 4.48
N LEU A 48 3.13 7.83 3.65
CA LEU A 48 2.85 8.32 2.30
C LEU A 48 2.31 7.20 1.40
N LYS A 49 2.92 6.02 1.44
CA LYS A 49 2.44 4.83 0.71
C LYS A 49 1.00 4.48 1.10
N ARG A 50 0.64 4.60 2.38
CA ARG A 50 -0.75 4.38 2.84
C ARG A 50 -1.70 5.42 2.25
N PHE A 51 -1.36 6.71 2.31
CA PHE A 51 -2.19 7.76 1.73
C PHE A 51 -2.47 7.53 0.24
N VAL A 52 -1.44 7.17 -0.54
CA VAL A 52 -1.59 6.86 -1.96
C VAL A 52 -2.50 5.64 -2.18
N ARG A 53 -2.33 4.57 -1.40
CA ARG A 53 -3.20 3.38 -1.50
C ARG A 53 -4.66 3.70 -1.15
N ASP A 54 -4.88 4.42 -0.06
CA ASP A 54 -6.23 4.80 0.39
C ASP A 54 -6.92 5.68 -0.66
N PHE A 55 -6.17 6.60 -1.28
CA PHE A 55 -6.66 7.39 -2.41
C PHE A 55 -7.01 6.52 -3.62
N LEU A 56 -6.10 5.64 -4.08
CA LEU A 56 -6.38 4.75 -5.21
C LEU A 56 -7.61 3.86 -4.95
N LYS A 57 -7.75 3.34 -3.72
CA LYS A 57 -8.91 2.58 -3.30
C LYS A 57 -10.20 3.40 -3.36
N SER A 58 -10.18 4.66 -2.92
CA SER A 58 -11.35 5.54 -3.01
C SER A 58 -11.76 5.83 -4.47
N GLN A 59 -10.81 5.70 -5.41
CA GLN A 59 -11.05 5.77 -6.85
C GLN A 59 -11.46 4.43 -7.47
N GLY A 60 -11.79 3.41 -6.65
CA GLY A 60 -12.19 2.08 -7.12
C GLY A 60 -11.07 1.27 -7.76
N LYS A 61 -9.80 1.62 -7.53
CA LYS A 61 -8.66 0.83 -7.99
C LYS A 61 -8.39 -0.33 -7.04
N GLU A 62 -8.08 -1.48 -7.61
CA GLU A 62 -7.56 -2.62 -6.83
C GLU A 62 -6.20 -2.27 -6.24
N ILE A 63 -5.99 -2.64 -4.98
CA ILE A 63 -4.73 -2.41 -4.26
C ILE A 63 -4.29 -3.68 -3.54
N LEU A 64 -2.98 -3.91 -3.49
CA LEU A 64 -2.41 -5.17 -2.99
C LEU A 64 -2.65 -5.37 -1.48
N VAL A 65 -2.44 -4.31 -0.71
CA VAL A 65 -2.48 -4.29 0.76
C VAL A 65 -3.79 -3.66 1.18
N ASP A 66 -4.79 -4.51 1.34
CA ASP A 66 -6.15 -4.13 1.76
C ASP A 66 -6.77 -5.21 2.64
N SER A 67 -7.93 -4.92 3.20
CA SER A 67 -8.75 -5.88 3.94
C SER A 67 -9.58 -6.72 2.97
N VAL A 68 -9.53 -8.05 3.11
CA VAL A 68 -10.47 -8.97 2.45
C VAL A 68 -11.58 -9.25 3.45
N GLU A 69 -12.83 -8.98 3.06
CA GLU A 69 -14.02 -9.18 3.90
C GLU A 69 -13.92 -8.52 5.29
N GLY A 70 -13.27 -7.35 5.38
CA GLY A 70 -13.10 -6.61 6.62
C GLY A 70 -12.00 -7.14 7.55
N LYS A 71 -11.27 -8.19 7.18
CA LYS A 71 -10.07 -8.66 7.90
C LYS A 71 -8.80 -8.21 7.18
N THR A 72 -7.85 -7.67 7.96
CA THR A 72 -6.49 -7.43 7.47
C THR A 72 -5.93 -8.75 6.97
N THR A 73 -5.57 -8.80 5.69
CA THR A 73 -5.01 -9.99 5.08
C THR A 73 -3.59 -9.71 4.59
N ASN A 74 -2.73 -10.72 4.66
CA ASN A 74 -1.40 -10.67 4.07
C ASN A 74 -1.44 -11.34 2.69
N LEU A 75 -0.30 -11.36 1.98
CA LEU A 75 -0.20 -11.99 0.67
C LEU A 75 -0.69 -13.45 0.69
N THR A 76 -0.28 -14.20 1.71
CA THR A 76 -0.70 -15.60 1.92
C THR A 76 -2.21 -15.72 2.09
N GLY A 77 -2.82 -14.85 2.90
CA GLY A 77 -4.25 -14.87 3.14
C GLY A 77 -5.08 -14.53 1.90
N ARG A 78 -4.61 -13.62 1.04
CA ARG A 78 -5.24 -13.33 -0.26
C ARG A 78 -5.22 -14.53 -1.19
N VAL A 79 -4.06 -15.18 -1.29
CA VAL A 79 -3.91 -16.38 -2.13
C VAL A 79 -4.77 -17.52 -1.60
N ALA A 80 -4.76 -17.77 -0.29
CA ALA A 80 -5.56 -18.79 0.35
C ALA A 80 -7.07 -18.57 0.14
N ALA A 81 -7.55 -17.33 0.29
CA ALA A 81 -8.96 -16.99 0.05
C ALA A 81 -9.35 -17.26 -1.42
N HIS A 82 -8.50 -16.89 -2.37
CA HIS A 82 -8.75 -17.16 -3.79
C HIS A 82 -8.77 -18.66 -4.11
N LEU A 83 -7.80 -19.43 -3.59
CA LEU A 83 -7.75 -20.88 -3.78
C LEU A 83 -8.99 -21.57 -3.21
N GLN A 84 -9.44 -21.16 -2.02
CA GLN A 84 -10.66 -21.68 -1.40
C GLN A 84 -11.92 -21.35 -2.21
N ALA A 85 -12.07 -20.10 -2.64
CA ALA A 85 -13.23 -19.66 -3.44
C ALA A 85 -13.34 -20.42 -4.77
N ASN A 86 -12.21 -20.78 -5.39
CA ASN A 86 -12.15 -21.48 -6.67
C ASN A 86 -11.90 -23.00 -6.55
N LYS A 87 -11.84 -23.55 -5.32
CA LYS A 87 -11.58 -24.98 -5.05
C LYS A 87 -10.28 -25.50 -5.68
N LEU A 88 -9.24 -24.69 -5.66
CA LEU A 88 -7.92 -25.03 -6.20
C LEU A 88 -6.98 -25.51 -5.08
N ALA A 89 -6.16 -26.53 -5.35
CA ALA A 89 -5.21 -27.08 -4.38
C ALA A 89 -3.91 -26.25 -4.28
N LYS A 90 -3.52 -25.61 -5.39
CA LYS A 90 -2.32 -24.75 -5.49
C LYS A 90 -2.48 -23.80 -6.67
N CYS A 91 -1.72 -22.71 -6.66
CA CYS A 91 -1.52 -21.81 -7.80
C CYS A 91 -0.01 -21.60 -8.00
N GLU A 92 0.44 -21.48 -9.24
CA GLU A 92 1.86 -21.29 -9.57
C GLU A 92 2.07 -20.26 -10.68
N GLY A 93 3.28 -19.72 -10.77
CA GLY A 93 3.71 -18.84 -11.86
C GLY A 93 2.79 -17.63 -12.08
N ALA A 94 2.27 -17.50 -13.31
CA ALA A 94 1.45 -16.36 -13.71
C ALA A 94 0.11 -16.27 -12.95
N GLU A 95 -0.44 -17.40 -12.52
CA GLU A 95 -1.71 -17.43 -11.78
C GLU A 95 -1.55 -16.79 -10.39
N LEU A 96 -0.45 -17.11 -9.69
CA LEU A 96 -0.13 -16.47 -8.41
C LEU A 96 0.02 -14.95 -8.56
N VAL A 97 0.68 -14.50 -9.64
CA VAL A 97 0.85 -13.08 -9.92
C VAL A 97 -0.50 -12.40 -10.14
N ASN A 98 -1.41 -13.00 -10.91
CA ASN A 98 -2.76 -12.47 -11.15
C ASN A 98 -3.64 -12.44 -9.90
N ILE A 99 -3.40 -13.34 -8.94
CA ILE A 99 -4.14 -13.33 -7.66
C ILE A 99 -3.67 -12.16 -6.78
N LEU A 100 -2.40 -11.80 -6.89
CA LEU A 100 -1.79 -10.74 -6.10
C LEU A 100 -2.01 -9.36 -6.74
N LEU A 101 -1.80 -9.23 -8.05
CA LEU A 101 -1.80 -7.97 -8.83
C LEU A 101 -3.09 -7.74 -9.60
#